data_AF-A0A847E2G3-F1
#
_entry.id   AF-A0A847E2G3-F1
#
_cell.length_a   1.000
_cell.length_b   1.000
_cell.length_c   1.000
_cell.angle_alpha   90.00
_cell.angle_beta   90.00
_cell.angle_gamma   90.00
#
_symmetry.space_group_name_H-M   'P 1'
#
loop_
_entity.id
_entity.type
_entity.pdbx_description
1 polymer ?
#
loop_
_entity_poly.entity_id
_entity_poly.type
_entity_poly.pdbx_seq_one_letter_code
_entity_poly.pdbx_strand_id
1 'polypeptide(L)'
;MKKISLLLFAFFIFSIKVNAQCTSEELNSLMKEVGQVTVNYTYNEKANTFKIDVEGLSSNIYINIANKGTLIWNMDNKITMDGFNPGETYVLEFVSGITSSCYFKTLTSKSITLPFFNQYYKDELCLNHENYDLCKKFVYYKVGSYEEFKLRLNSYIKGLENKKIEVEKPKIETTKELFKEILNFLEKYYLFITIPIIVLGVTSIIVIKIKKRKESVL
;
A
#
# COMPACT_ATOMS: atom_id res chain seq x y z
N MET A 1 -19.75 -60.48 -49.34
CA MET A 1 -19.85 -59.77 -48.06
C MET A 1 -18.47 -59.57 -47.41
N LYS A 2 -17.59 -58.76 -48.01
CA LYS A 2 -16.23 -58.48 -47.47
C LYS A 2 -15.82 -57.00 -47.55
N LYS A 3 -16.66 -56.12 -48.13
CA LYS A 3 -16.34 -54.70 -48.32
C LYS A 3 -16.91 -53.77 -47.23
N ILE A 4 -17.81 -54.26 -46.38
CA ILE A 4 -18.43 -53.48 -45.30
C ILE A 4 -17.56 -53.49 -44.02
N SER A 5 -16.65 -54.46 -43.87
CA SER A 5 -15.78 -54.56 -42.69
C SER A 5 -14.62 -53.54 -42.67
N LEU A 6 -14.27 -52.93 -43.80
CA LEU A 6 -13.15 -51.99 -43.88
C LEU A 6 -13.54 -50.56 -43.45
N LEU A 7 -14.83 -50.21 -43.53
CA LEU A 7 -15.32 -48.87 -43.25
C LEU A 7 -15.49 -48.61 -41.74
N LEU A 8 -15.68 -49.65 -40.94
CA LEU A 8 -15.75 -49.59 -39.47
C LEU A 8 -14.38 -49.45 -38.81
N PHE A 9 -13.29 -49.87 -39.48
CA PHE A 9 -11.93 -49.75 -38.94
C PHE A 9 -11.34 -48.34 -39.13
N ALA A 10 -11.84 -47.56 -40.10
CA ALA A 10 -11.40 -46.19 -40.35
C ALA A 10 -11.86 -45.20 -39.27
N PHE A 11 -12.89 -45.53 -38.49
CA PHE A 11 -13.41 -44.66 -37.42
C PHE A 11 -12.60 -44.73 -36.11
N PHE A 12 -11.76 -45.75 -35.94
CA PHE A 12 -10.97 -45.95 -34.71
C PHE A 12 -9.59 -45.25 -34.72
N ILE A 13 -9.18 -44.66 -35.85
CA ILE A 13 -7.83 -44.08 -36.01
C ILE A 13 -7.81 -42.56 -35.82
N PHE A 14 -8.97 -41.92 -35.70
CA PHE A 14 -9.05 -40.54 -35.23
C PHE A 14 -8.96 -40.53 -33.71
N SER A 15 -7.75 -40.73 -33.19
CA SER A 15 -7.42 -40.26 -31.85
C SER A 15 -7.62 -38.74 -31.85
N ILE A 16 -8.80 -38.28 -31.42
CA ILE A 16 -9.06 -36.86 -31.18
C ILE A 16 -8.06 -36.47 -30.09
N LYS A 17 -6.94 -35.87 -30.50
CA LYS A 17 -6.06 -35.18 -29.56
C LYS A 17 -6.82 -33.96 -29.12
N VAL A 18 -7.56 -34.08 -28.02
CA VAL A 18 -8.18 -32.95 -27.36
C VAL A 18 -7.03 -32.12 -26.82
N ASN A 19 -6.60 -31.12 -27.60
CA ASN A 19 -5.65 -30.15 -27.11
C ASN A 19 -6.47 -29.22 -26.20
N ALA A 20 -6.38 -29.45 -24.89
CA ALA A 20 -6.94 -28.53 -23.90
C ALA A 20 -6.09 -27.26 -23.92
N GLN A 21 -6.30 -26.43 -24.94
CA GLN A 21 -5.60 -25.17 -25.11
C GLN A 21 -6.22 -24.15 -24.15
N CYS A 22 -5.40 -23.63 -23.23
CA CYS A 22 -5.76 -22.49 -22.38
C CYS A 22 -6.30 -21.33 -23.23
N THR A 23 -7.60 -21.07 -23.09
CA THR A 23 -8.24 -19.94 -23.74
C THR A 23 -8.03 -18.66 -22.93
N SER A 24 -8.07 -17.51 -23.60
CA SER A 24 -8.02 -16.22 -22.90
C SER A 24 -9.20 -16.04 -21.94
N GLU A 25 -10.36 -16.60 -22.27
CA GLU A 25 -11.55 -16.55 -21.42
C GLU A 25 -11.36 -17.35 -20.13
N GLU A 26 -10.87 -18.58 -20.21
CA GLU A 26 -10.56 -19.40 -19.03
C GLU A 26 -9.50 -18.72 -18.16
N LEU A 27 -8.42 -18.22 -18.77
CA LEU A 27 -7.36 -17.51 -18.05
C LEU A 27 -7.90 -16.28 -17.31
N ASN A 28 -8.71 -15.45 -17.99
CA ASN A 28 -9.29 -14.26 -17.39
C ASN A 28 -10.26 -14.60 -16.24
N SER A 29 -11.01 -15.69 -16.37
CA SER A 29 -11.89 -16.18 -15.30
C SER A 29 -11.09 -16.56 -14.06
N LEU A 30 -10.01 -17.34 -14.23
CA LEU A 30 -9.12 -17.74 -13.12
C LEU A 30 -8.43 -16.52 -12.48
N MET A 31 -7.98 -15.56 -13.27
CA MET A 31 -7.39 -14.31 -12.75
C MET A 31 -8.39 -13.50 -11.93
N LYS A 32 -9.65 -13.42 -12.38
CA LYS A 32 -10.72 -12.72 -11.66
C LYS A 32 -11.02 -13.38 -10.31
N GLU A 33 -11.04 -14.72 -10.27
CA GLU A 33 -11.21 -15.49 -9.05
C GLU A 33 -10.10 -15.18 -8.03
N VAL A 34 -8.83 -15.30 -8.45
CA VAL A 34 -7.69 -14.98 -7.58
C VAL A 34 -7.70 -13.52 -7.12
N GLY A 35 -8.19 -12.61 -7.96
CA GLY A 35 -8.35 -11.20 -7.60
C GLY A 35 -9.14 -10.99 -6.31
N GLN A 36 -10.12 -11.86 -6.02
CA GLN A 36 -11.02 -11.79 -4.87
C GLN A 36 -10.49 -12.50 -3.61
N VAL A 37 -9.39 -13.24 -3.71
CA VAL A 37 -8.78 -13.96 -2.60
C VAL A 37 -8.35 -13.01 -1.50
N THR A 38 -8.65 -13.36 -0.25
CA THR A 38 -8.20 -12.62 0.92
C THR A 38 -6.93 -13.26 1.47
N VAL A 39 -5.93 -12.43 1.78
CA VAL A 39 -4.72 -12.90 2.47
C VAL A 39 -4.56 -12.17 3.79
N ASN A 40 -4.52 -12.93 4.87
CA ASN A 40 -4.34 -12.46 6.22
C ASN A 40 -3.08 -13.07 6.84
N TYR A 41 -2.59 -12.47 7.92
CA TYR A 41 -1.51 -13.04 8.71
C TYR A 41 -1.76 -12.88 10.20
N THR A 42 -1.27 -13.85 10.97
CA THR A 42 -1.33 -13.87 12.44
C THR A 42 0.05 -14.18 12.99
N TYR A 43 0.40 -13.60 14.14
CA TYR A 43 1.71 -13.79 14.74
C TYR A 43 1.70 -14.89 15.79
N ASN A 44 2.65 -15.83 15.69
CA ASN A 44 2.90 -16.88 16.66
C ASN A 44 4.05 -16.47 17.59
N GLU A 45 3.72 -16.05 18.82
CA GLU A 45 4.72 -15.61 19.79
C GLU A 45 5.70 -16.71 20.21
N LYS A 46 5.26 -17.98 20.26
CA LYS A 46 6.11 -19.10 20.69
C LYS A 46 7.21 -19.40 19.67
N ALA A 47 6.88 -19.29 18.39
CA ALA A 47 7.79 -19.57 17.29
C ALA A 47 8.48 -18.31 16.73
N ASN A 48 8.13 -17.12 17.23
CA ASN A 48 8.57 -15.82 16.70
C ASN A 48 8.42 -15.70 15.18
N THR A 49 7.32 -16.21 14.63
CA THR A 49 7.03 -16.22 13.19
C THR A 49 5.58 -15.87 12.94
N PHE A 50 5.27 -15.48 11.71
CA PHE A 50 3.91 -15.31 11.24
C PHE A 50 3.40 -16.58 10.57
N LYS A 51 2.08 -16.74 10.67
CA LYS A 51 1.26 -17.63 9.89
C LYS A 51 0.49 -16.81 8.87
N ILE A 52 0.46 -17.26 7.63
CA ILE A 52 -0.30 -16.65 6.53
C ILE A 52 -1.50 -17.55 6.22
N ASP A 53 -2.68 -16.94 6.18
CA ASP A 53 -3.95 -17.57 5.84
C ASP A 53 -4.48 -16.98 4.54
N VAL A 54 -4.74 -17.83 3.57
CA VAL A 54 -5.27 -17.46 2.26
C VAL A 54 -6.64 -18.11 2.09
N GLU A 55 -7.66 -17.30 1.87
CA GLU A 55 -9.06 -17.71 1.86
C GLU A 55 -9.77 -17.28 0.56
N GLY A 56 -10.77 -18.06 0.15
CA GLY A 56 -11.53 -17.79 -1.07
C GLY A 56 -10.86 -18.29 -2.35
N LEU A 57 -10.03 -19.33 -2.24
CA LEU A 57 -9.40 -20.00 -3.39
C LEU A 57 -10.23 -21.20 -3.82
N SER A 58 -10.44 -21.43 -5.12
CA SER A 58 -10.87 -22.75 -5.58
C SER A 58 -9.77 -23.79 -5.44
N SER A 59 -10.18 -25.05 -5.33
CA SER A 59 -9.30 -26.22 -5.26
C SER A 59 -8.34 -26.38 -6.45
N ASN A 60 -8.55 -25.66 -7.55
CA ASN A 60 -7.70 -25.71 -8.74
C ASN A 60 -6.69 -24.55 -8.83
N ILE A 61 -6.38 -23.90 -7.70
CA ILE A 61 -5.34 -22.87 -7.62
C ILE A 61 -4.30 -23.29 -6.59
N TYR A 62 -3.04 -23.17 -6.96
CA TYR A 62 -1.88 -23.39 -6.11
C TYR A 62 -1.20 -22.08 -5.79
N ILE A 63 -0.41 -22.06 -4.72
CA ILE A 63 0.42 -20.92 -4.36
C ILE A 63 1.89 -21.34 -4.45
N ASN A 64 2.67 -20.62 -5.25
CA ASN A 64 4.13 -20.66 -5.20
C ASN A 64 4.64 -19.47 -4.39
N ILE A 65 5.45 -19.73 -3.36
CA ILE A 65 6.12 -18.67 -2.62
C ILE A 65 7.45 -18.39 -3.34
N ALA A 66 7.51 -17.35 -4.17
CA ALA A 66 8.62 -17.11 -5.09
C ALA A 66 9.99 -17.14 -4.40
N ASN A 67 10.10 -16.51 -3.22
CA ASN A 67 11.36 -16.41 -2.47
C ASN A 67 11.75 -17.71 -1.73
N LYS A 68 10.84 -18.68 -1.60
CA LYS A 68 11.09 -19.99 -0.95
C LYS A 68 11.07 -21.17 -1.94
N GLY A 69 10.62 -20.97 -3.18
CA GLY A 69 10.47 -22.02 -4.19
C GLY A 69 9.52 -23.15 -3.75
N THR A 70 8.55 -22.84 -2.88
CA THR A 70 7.63 -23.84 -2.31
C THR A 70 6.27 -23.73 -2.98
N LEU A 71 5.80 -24.82 -3.59
CA LEU A 71 4.46 -24.94 -4.16
C LEU A 71 3.51 -25.60 -3.14
N ILE A 72 2.37 -24.95 -2.92
CA ILE A 72 1.40 -25.34 -1.90
C ILE A 72 0.05 -25.60 -2.56
N TRP A 73 -0.47 -26.80 -2.31
CA TRP A 73 -1.68 -27.33 -2.92
C TRP A 73 -2.89 -26.93 -2.08
N ASN A 74 -3.92 -26.42 -2.75
CA ASN A 74 -5.18 -26.08 -2.10
C ASN A 74 -6.06 -27.33 -1.99
N MET A 75 -6.21 -27.89 -0.79
CA MET A 75 -7.07 -29.06 -0.57
C MET A 75 -8.51 -28.69 -0.17
N ASP A 76 -8.70 -27.57 0.56
CA ASP A 76 -9.97 -27.25 1.23
C ASP A 76 -10.44 -25.79 1.03
N ASN A 77 -10.17 -25.20 -0.13
CA ASN A 77 -10.45 -23.78 -0.44
C ASN A 77 -9.81 -22.75 0.50
N LYS A 78 -8.85 -23.22 1.30
CA LYS A 78 -8.08 -22.46 2.27
C LYS A 78 -6.67 -23.02 2.32
N ILE A 79 -5.69 -22.11 2.30
CA ILE A 79 -4.28 -22.44 2.50
C ILE A 79 -3.81 -21.72 3.76
N THR A 80 -3.24 -22.48 4.69
CA THR A 80 -2.59 -21.94 5.89
C THR A 80 -1.13 -22.35 5.87
N MET A 81 -0.24 -21.39 6.10
CA MET A 81 1.20 -21.57 5.97
C MET A 81 1.89 -20.95 7.18
N ASP A 82 2.79 -21.67 7.84
CA ASP A 82 3.55 -21.20 9.00
C ASP A 82 5.02 -20.89 8.67
N GLY A 83 5.73 -20.25 9.62
CA GLY A 83 7.18 -20.07 9.54
C GLY A 83 7.63 -18.92 8.64
N PHE A 84 6.88 -17.81 8.64
CA PHE A 84 7.26 -16.58 7.95
C PHE A 84 7.95 -15.61 8.91
N ASN A 85 9.11 -15.10 8.53
CA ASN A 85 9.92 -14.27 9.39
C ASN A 85 9.34 -12.84 9.47
N PRO A 86 9.37 -12.20 10.67
CA PRO A 86 9.07 -10.79 10.82
C PRO A 86 9.99 -9.90 9.97
N GLY A 87 9.44 -8.83 9.39
CA GLY A 87 10.21 -7.85 8.61
C GLY A 87 10.54 -8.27 7.18
N GLU A 88 10.16 -9.47 6.76
CA GLU A 88 10.36 -9.94 5.38
C GLU A 88 9.15 -9.65 4.49
N THR A 89 9.41 -9.53 3.19
CA THR A 89 8.37 -9.47 2.16
C THR A 89 8.30 -10.78 1.41
N TYR A 90 7.10 -11.33 1.32
CA TYR A 90 6.81 -12.57 0.61
C TYR A 90 5.95 -12.28 -0.62
N VAL A 91 6.30 -12.90 -1.74
CA VAL A 91 5.52 -12.85 -2.97
C VAL A 91 4.78 -14.19 -3.10
N LEU A 92 3.46 -14.12 -2.99
CA LEU A 92 2.57 -15.26 -3.21
C LEU A 92 2.14 -15.24 -4.67
N GLU A 93 2.67 -16.15 -5.47
CA GLU A 93 2.28 -16.33 -6.87
C GLU A 93 1.15 -17.35 -6.92
N PHE A 94 0.01 -16.94 -7.46
CA PHE A 94 -1.13 -17.82 -7.66
C PHE A 94 -1.02 -18.47 -9.02
N VAL A 95 -1.08 -19.80 -9.02
CA VAL A 95 -0.80 -20.61 -10.19
C VAL A 95 -2.00 -21.53 -10.42
N SER A 96 -2.41 -21.66 -11.68
CA SER A 96 -3.47 -22.59 -12.07
C SER A 96 -3.05 -24.04 -11.89
N GLY A 97 -3.97 -24.86 -11.39
CA GLY A 97 -3.74 -26.25 -11.07
C GLY A 97 -3.80 -27.19 -12.27
N ILE A 98 -3.54 -28.47 -12.02
CA ILE A 98 -3.34 -29.48 -13.06
C ILE A 98 -4.62 -29.88 -13.80
N THR A 99 -5.79 -29.54 -13.26
CA THR A 99 -7.08 -29.88 -13.88
C THR A 99 -7.61 -28.76 -14.78
N SER A 100 -6.96 -27.58 -14.81
CA SER A 100 -7.26 -26.50 -15.77
C SER A 100 -6.54 -26.74 -17.09
N SER A 101 -7.13 -26.28 -18.20
CA SER A 101 -6.44 -26.25 -19.49
C SER A 101 -5.29 -25.22 -19.51
N CYS A 102 -5.29 -24.31 -18.53
CA CYS A 102 -4.25 -23.33 -18.25
C CYS A 102 -3.14 -23.83 -17.32
N TYR A 103 -3.01 -25.14 -17.12
CA TYR A 103 -2.08 -25.78 -16.17
C TYR A 103 -0.74 -25.02 -15.96
N PHE A 104 -0.38 -24.82 -14.68
CA PHE A 104 0.85 -24.15 -14.24
C PHE A 104 1.10 -22.74 -14.79
N LYS A 105 0.08 -22.05 -15.32
CA LYS A 105 0.20 -20.63 -15.62
C LYS A 105 0.04 -19.79 -14.36
N THR A 106 0.96 -18.85 -14.17
CA THR A 106 0.83 -17.77 -13.19
C THR A 106 -0.35 -16.89 -13.57
N LEU A 107 -1.30 -16.77 -12.64
CA LEU A 107 -2.51 -15.98 -12.78
C LEU A 107 -2.26 -14.54 -12.31
N THR A 108 -1.70 -14.40 -11.12
CA THR A 108 -1.29 -13.11 -10.54
C THR A 108 -0.39 -13.36 -9.32
N SER A 109 0.16 -12.28 -8.75
CA SER A 109 0.98 -12.35 -7.55
C SER A 109 0.55 -11.29 -6.56
N LYS A 110 0.54 -11.63 -5.26
CA LYS A 110 0.30 -10.68 -4.16
C LYS A 110 1.53 -10.63 -3.26
N SER A 111 2.06 -9.42 -3.05
CA SER A 111 3.17 -9.17 -2.14
C SER A 111 2.65 -8.81 -0.75
N ILE A 112 3.24 -9.41 0.28
CA ILE A 112 2.89 -9.18 1.68
C ILE A 112 4.15 -8.88 2.46
N THR A 113 4.22 -7.68 3.01
CA THR A 113 5.29 -7.27 3.93
C THR A 113 4.83 -7.49 5.35
N LEU A 114 5.50 -8.40 6.04
CA LEU A 114 5.23 -8.69 7.43
C LEU A 114 5.97 -7.68 8.32
N PRO A 115 5.33 -7.13 9.36
CA PRO A 115 6.00 -6.18 10.24
C PRO A 115 7.08 -6.88 11.08
N PHE A 116 8.04 -6.12 11.55
CA PHE A 116 8.98 -6.56 12.58
C PHE A 116 8.27 -6.70 13.92
N PHE A 117 8.65 -7.72 14.69
CA PHE A 117 8.29 -7.81 16.09
C PHE A 117 9.22 -6.92 16.92
N ASN A 118 8.63 -5.99 17.66
CA ASN A 118 9.38 -5.14 18.59
C ASN A 118 9.52 -5.86 19.93
N GLN A 119 10.74 -6.30 20.25
CA GLN A 119 11.02 -6.98 21.52
C GLN A 119 10.87 -6.08 22.77
N TYR A 120 10.90 -4.76 22.62
CA TYR A 120 10.81 -3.80 23.74
C TYR A 120 9.42 -3.18 23.90
N TYR A 121 8.39 -3.67 23.19
CA TYR A 121 7.04 -3.09 23.25
C TYR A 121 6.37 -3.13 24.64
N LYS A 122 6.88 -3.98 25.54
CA LYS A 122 6.43 -4.11 26.94
C LYS A 122 7.40 -3.47 27.94
N ASP A 123 8.40 -2.75 27.45
CA ASP A 123 9.37 -2.07 28.31
C ASP A 123 8.69 -1.00 29.18
N GLU A 124 9.17 -0.81 30.40
CA GLU A 124 8.60 0.17 31.34
C GLU A 124 8.64 1.61 30.79
N LEU A 125 9.64 1.93 29.95
CA LEU A 125 9.73 3.24 29.30
C LEU A 125 8.57 3.51 28.32
N CYS A 126 7.87 2.47 27.87
CA CYS A 126 6.71 2.59 27.00
C CYS A 126 5.40 2.85 27.75
N LEU A 127 5.39 2.79 29.09
CA LEU A 127 4.22 3.12 29.88
C LEU A 127 3.76 4.56 29.61
N ASN A 128 2.48 4.75 29.32
CA ASN A 128 1.86 6.01 28.89
C ASN A 128 2.33 6.52 27.51
N HIS A 129 3.08 5.70 26.78
CA HIS A 129 3.60 5.99 25.44
C HIS A 129 3.34 4.83 24.47
N GLU A 130 2.33 3.99 24.74
CA GLU A 130 2.03 2.74 24.00
C GLU A 130 1.69 2.99 22.53
N ASN A 131 1.14 4.17 22.23
CA ASN A 131 0.80 4.59 20.86
C ASN A 131 2.02 5.13 20.08
N TYR A 132 3.13 5.44 20.76
CA TYR A 132 4.35 5.87 20.10
C TYR A 132 4.94 4.71 19.31
N ASP A 133 5.49 5.01 18.13
CA ASP A 133 5.82 3.99 17.14
C ASP A 133 6.84 2.97 17.66
N LEU A 134 7.85 3.42 18.42
CA LEU A 134 8.84 2.55 19.09
C LEU A 134 8.27 1.66 20.19
N CYS A 135 7.04 1.92 20.65
CA CYS A 135 6.37 1.16 21.70
C CYS A 135 5.28 0.22 21.18
N LYS A 136 4.99 0.25 19.88
CA LYS A 136 4.05 -0.71 19.27
C LYS A 136 4.68 -2.09 19.21
N LYS A 137 3.85 -3.12 19.36
CA LYS A 137 4.24 -4.53 19.23
C LYS A 137 4.79 -4.88 17.85
N PHE A 138 4.22 -4.28 16.81
CA PHE A 138 4.59 -4.51 15.42
C PHE A 138 4.93 -3.18 14.75
N VAL A 139 6.08 -3.13 14.08
CA VAL A 139 6.61 -1.94 13.41
C VAL A 139 7.19 -2.31 12.05
N TYR A 140 7.26 -1.36 11.11
CA TYR A 140 7.79 -1.62 9.75
C TYR A 140 9.28 -1.27 9.60
N TYR A 141 10.02 -1.27 10.71
CA TYR A 141 11.47 -1.10 10.75
C TYR A 141 12.08 -1.99 11.83
N LYS A 142 13.35 -2.35 11.67
CA LYS A 142 14.07 -3.09 12.68
C LYS A 142 14.38 -2.19 13.87
N VAL A 143 13.87 -2.53 15.05
CA VAL A 143 14.27 -1.87 16.30
C VAL A 143 15.69 -2.33 16.64
N GLY A 144 16.57 -1.36 16.88
CA GLY A 144 17.99 -1.61 17.13
C GLY A 144 18.30 -2.21 18.51
N SER A 145 19.49 -1.90 19.02
CA SER A 145 19.89 -2.33 20.36
C SER A 145 19.02 -1.68 21.43
N TYR A 146 19.04 -2.25 22.64
CA TYR A 146 18.29 -1.69 23.76
C TYR A 146 18.74 -0.26 24.10
N GLU A 147 20.04 0.03 23.97
CA GLU A 147 20.57 1.38 24.16
C GLU A 147 20.03 2.37 23.12
N GLU A 148 19.97 1.97 21.84
CA GLU A 148 19.39 2.82 20.80
C GLU A 148 17.89 3.06 21.05
N PHE A 149 17.15 2.01 21.41
CA PHE A 149 15.75 2.10 21.79
C PHE A 149 15.54 3.12 22.93
N LYS A 150 16.28 2.98 24.03
CA LYS A 150 16.22 3.89 25.18
C LYS A 150 16.54 5.33 24.79
N LEU A 151 17.62 5.54 24.05
CA LEU A 151 18.04 6.88 23.62
C LEU A 151 16.96 7.57 22.79
N ARG A 152 16.38 6.85 21.82
CA ARG A 152 15.31 7.38 20.94
C ARG A 152 14.03 7.67 21.71
N LEU A 153 13.62 6.77 22.61
CA LEU A 153 12.41 6.95 23.41
C LEU A 153 12.55 8.08 24.43
N ASN A 154 13.66 8.15 25.16
CA ASN A 154 13.90 9.24 26.11
C ASN A 154 14.01 10.60 25.42
N SER A 155 14.58 10.67 24.21
CA SER A 155 14.59 11.90 23.42
C SER A 155 13.16 12.37 23.09
N TYR A 156 12.28 11.44 22.71
CA TYR A 156 10.87 11.73 22.49
C TYR A 156 10.17 12.22 23.77
N ILE A 157 10.34 11.52 24.90
CA ILE A 157 9.73 11.88 26.19
C ILE A 157 10.16 13.28 26.63
N LYS A 158 11.46 13.59 26.59
CA LYS A 158 11.98 14.94 26.89
C LYS A 158 11.40 16.00 25.96
N GLY A 159 11.20 15.67 24.69
CA GLY A 159 10.52 16.53 23.73
C GLY A 159 9.07 16.84 24.11
N LEU A 160 8.35 15.89 24.73
CA LEU A 160 7.01 16.12 25.25
C LEU A 160 7.03 16.98 26.52
N GLU A 161 7.97 16.72 27.44
CA GLU A 161 8.13 17.50 28.67
C GLU A 161 8.45 18.97 28.37
N ASN A 162 9.38 19.22 27.46
CA ASN A 162 9.73 20.58 27.02
C ASN A 162 8.52 21.29 26.40
N LYS A 163 7.67 20.58 25.65
CA LYS A 163 6.41 21.13 25.13
C LYS A 163 5.40 21.43 26.23
N LYS A 164 5.31 20.60 27.29
CA LYS A 164 4.43 20.86 28.44
C LYS A 164 4.91 22.07 29.26
N ILE A 165 6.21 22.23 29.44
CA ILE A 165 6.82 23.36 30.17
C ILE A 165 6.61 24.69 29.40
N GLU A 166 6.56 24.66 28.07
CA GLU A 166 6.23 25.83 27.27
C GLU A 166 4.74 26.25 27.31
N VAL A 167 3.84 25.41 27.84
CA VAL A 167 2.39 25.69 27.92
C VAL A 167 2.01 26.43 29.22
N GLU A 168 2.90 26.53 30.21
CA GLU A 168 2.62 27.20 31.49
C GLU A 168 3.17 28.63 31.60
N LYS A 169 3.55 29.24 30.47
CA LYS A 169 3.72 30.70 30.36
C LYS A 169 2.74 31.23 29.33
N PRO A 170 2.12 32.41 29.53
CA PRO A 170 1.30 33.03 28.48
C PRO A 170 2.22 33.38 27.29
N LYS A 171 2.33 32.46 26.33
CA LYS A 171 3.17 32.62 25.14
C LYS A 171 2.39 33.42 24.10
N ILE A 172 2.46 34.76 24.19
CA ILE A 172 2.12 35.67 23.08
C ILE A 172 3.37 36.46 22.70
N GLU A 173 4.37 35.79 22.11
CA GLU A 173 5.54 36.50 21.57
C GLU A 173 5.95 36.07 20.15
N THR A 174 5.76 34.81 19.74
CA THR A 174 6.17 34.38 18.38
C THR A 174 5.30 34.91 17.24
N THR A 175 4.01 35.20 17.47
CA THR A 175 3.17 35.86 16.44
C THR A 175 3.51 37.33 16.30
N LYS A 176 3.89 38.04 17.38
CA LYS A 176 4.21 39.47 17.32
C LYS A 176 5.47 39.74 16.49
N GLU A 177 6.47 38.88 16.54
CA GLU A 177 7.72 39.07 15.80
C GLU A 177 7.52 38.93 14.29
N LEU A 178 6.82 37.88 13.83
CA LEU A 178 6.49 37.70 12.41
C LEU A 178 5.55 38.80 11.89
N PHE A 179 4.54 39.19 12.67
CA PHE A 179 3.64 40.29 12.28
C PHE A 179 4.39 41.63 12.20
N LYS A 180 5.35 41.88 13.10
CA LYS A 180 6.16 43.10 13.08
C LYS A 180 7.10 43.15 11.89
N GLU A 181 7.66 42.01 11.49
CA GLU A 181 8.50 41.91 10.29
C GLU A 181 7.68 42.15 9.01
N ILE A 182 6.47 41.58 8.93
CA ILE A 182 5.53 41.81 7.82
C ILE A 182 5.08 43.28 7.76
N LEU A 183 4.74 43.89 8.90
CA LEU A 183 4.35 45.30 8.95
C LEU A 183 5.50 46.24 8.54
N ASN A 184 6.73 45.97 9.00
CA ASN A 184 7.91 46.73 8.60
C ASN A 184 8.20 46.60 7.09
N PHE A 185 7.99 45.41 6.52
CA PHE A 185 8.12 45.20 5.08
C PHE A 185 7.07 46.01 4.31
N LEU A 186 5.80 45.96 4.73
CA LEU A 186 4.72 46.72 4.11
C LEU A 186 4.95 48.22 4.20
N GLU A 187 5.41 48.74 5.35
CA GLU A 187 5.72 50.17 5.53
C GLU A 187 6.88 50.62 4.64
N LYS A 188 7.95 49.81 4.57
CA LYS A 188 9.13 50.13 3.74
C LYS A 188 8.82 50.15 2.25
N TYR A 189 7.93 49.28 1.77
CA TYR A 189 7.65 49.12 0.34
C TYR A 189 6.25 49.60 -0.07
N TYR A 190 5.51 50.30 0.80
CA TYR A 190 4.12 50.71 0.57
C TYR A 190 3.94 51.49 -0.75
N LEU A 191 4.84 52.43 -1.07
CA LEU A 191 4.77 53.19 -2.33
C LEU A 191 4.99 52.31 -3.56
N PHE A 192 5.92 51.35 -3.50
CA PHE A 192 6.19 50.41 -4.58
C PHE A 192 5.04 49.42 -4.81
N ILE A 193 4.26 49.11 -3.78
CA ILE A 193 3.10 48.23 -3.87
C ILE A 193 1.85 48.99 -4.34
N THR A 194 1.63 50.21 -3.85
CA THR A 194 0.40 50.97 -4.14
C THR A 194 0.37 51.63 -5.52
N ILE A 195 1.50 52.14 -6.01
CA ILE A 195 1.58 52.77 -7.35
C ILE A 195 1.12 51.82 -8.47
N PRO A 196 1.61 50.57 -8.59
CA PRO A 196 1.17 49.67 -9.66
C PRO A 196 -0.30 49.28 -9.53
N ILE A 197 -0.83 49.12 -8.31
CA ILE A 197 -2.27 48.84 -8.09
C ILE A 197 -3.14 49.99 -8.60
N ILE A 198 -2.75 51.23 -8.33
CA ILE A 198 -3.46 52.43 -8.81
C ILE A 198 -3.39 52.51 -10.34
N VAL A 199 -2.23 52.27 -10.95
CA VAL A 199 -2.07 52.28 -12.41
C VAL A 199 -2.94 51.20 -13.07
N LEU A 200 -2.93 49.97 -12.53
CA LEU A 200 -3.77 48.89 -13.04
C LEU A 200 -5.26 49.18 -12.86
N GLY A 201 -5.66 49.78 -11.73
CA GLY A 201 -7.03 50.20 -11.48
C GLY A 201 -7.51 51.27 -12.48
N VAL A 202 -6.71 52.33 -12.68
CA VAL A 202 -7.05 53.43 -13.59
C VAL A 202 -7.12 52.95 -15.04
N THR A 203 -6.15 52.15 -15.49
CA THR A 203 -6.17 51.58 -16.83
C THR A 203 -7.38 50.69 -17.05
N SER A 204 -7.75 49.84 -16.08
CA SER A 204 -8.95 49.01 -16.14
C SER A 204 -10.23 49.85 -16.26
N ILE A 205 -10.37 50.92 -15.48
CA ILE A 205 -11.52 51.83 -15.55
C ILE A 205 -11.59 52.54 -16.92
N ILE A 206 -10.46 53.00 -17.46
CA ILE A 206 -10.39 53.64 -18.78
C ILE A 206 -10.83 52.66 -19.86
N VAL A 207 -10.32 51.43 -19.85
CA VAL A 207 -10.70 50.39 -20.82
C VAL A 207 -12.21 50.11 -20.76
N ILE A 208 -12.79 50.00 -19.56
CA ILE A 208 -14.23 49.80 -19.39
C ILE A 208 -15.03 50.99 -19.94
N LYS A 209 -14.60 52.23 -19.68
CA LYS A 209 -15.26 53.43 -20.23
C LYS A 209 -15.18 53.50 -21.76
N ILE A 210 -14.03 53.16 -22.34
CA ILE A 210 -13.85 53.13 -23.81
C ILE A 210 -14.76 52.06 -24.42
N LYS A 211 -14.83 50.87 -23.82
CA LYS A 211 -15.72 49.80 -24.29
C LYS A 211 -17.18 50.22 -24.27
N LYS A 212 -17.65 50.82 -23.16
CA LYS A 212 -19.02 51.35 -23.06
C LYS A 212 -19.33 52.45 -24.07
N ARG A 213 -18.38 53.34 -24.39
CA ARG A 213 -18.58 54.38 -25.42
C ARG A 213 -18.69 53.82 -26.84
N LYS A 214 -17.96 52.75 -27.16
CA LYS A 214 -18.07 52.08 -28.47
C LYS A 214 -19.42 51.40 -28.67
N GLU A 215 -20.00 50.85 -27.61
CA GLU A 215 -21.33 50.22 -27.64
C GLU A 215 -22.48 51.24 -27.73
N SER A 216 -22.27 52.51 -27.34
CA SER A 216 -23.30 53.57 -27.39
C SER A 216 -23.27 54.43 -28.66
N VAL A 217 -22.27 54.27 -29.53
CA VAL A 217 -22.09 55.04 -30.79
C VAL A 217 -22.33 54.16 -32.02
N LEU A 218 -22.62 52.87 -31.82
CA LEU A 218 -23.06 51.93 -32.85
C LEU A 218 -24.57 51.72 -32.78
#